data_AF-A0A1F8M577-F1
#
_entry.id   AF-A0A1F8M577-F1
#
_cell.length_a   1.000
_cell.length_b   1.000
_cell.length_c   1.000
_cell.angle_alpha   90.00
_cell.angle_beta   90.00
_cell.angle_gamma   90.00
#
_symmetry.space_group_name_H-M   'P 1'
#
loop_
_entity.id
_entity.type
_entity.pdbx_description
1 polymer ?
#
loop_
_entity_poly.entity_id
_entity_poly.type
_entity_poly.pdbx_seq_one_letter_code
_entity_poly.pdbx_strand_id
1 'polypeptide(L)'
;MKSRNYSKSILKSASFAGVLVSISILLAACIPSGQANQPEQVTTAAVTQPVAVVEDAVINVTTDPTLGQILVDGKGMTLYMFTVDEPDKSNCDADCLAKWPPLLTQGSPKLGSGVDAALVGSAALSDGTRIVTYNKMPLYYWVNDTKAGETTGQGVGDVWYVVSPDGKAVGLPSTSAPTTAPVAEVAEPTINVASDPVLGQYLVDGKGMALYIFTKDERDKSNCTGDCLVKWPPLLTQGNPSVGAGVDASQVGVAILADGSKIITYDHKPLYYWIDDVKPGDITGQGVGGVWYVISPSGQEIDGSPEAVADPTPDPDPEPSSTEPTIMVASSPTLGEYMVDGKGMTLYIFTKDTPDQSNCTGDCLVNWPPLLTQGSPILGPGADDSKIGSTLLADGTRIVTYNHWPLYYWIKDTKPGDTTGQGVGSVWYVIDSDGDIITK
;
A
#
# COMPACT_ATOMS: atom_id res chain seq x y z
N MET A 1 54.28 36.56 1.44
CA MET A 1 53.70 35.20 1.34
C MET A 1 53.36 34.88 -0.11
N LYS A 2 53.26 33.59 -0.48
CA LYS A 2 53.22 33.15 -1.90
C LYS A 2 52.07 33.77 -2.70
N SER A 3 52.40 34.18 -3.93
CA SER A 3 51.48 34.68 -4.95
C SER A 3 51.67 33.85 -6.22
N ARG A 4 50.58 33.54 -6.94
CA ARG A 4 50.43 33.81 -8.39
C ARG A 4 49.11 33.26 -8.96
N ASN A 5 48.36 34.15 -9.60
CA ASN A 5 47.34 33.81 -10.61
C ASN A 5 48.02 33.49 -11.95
N TYR A 6 47.54 32.49 -12.68
CA TYR A 6 47.69 32.25 -14.13
C TYR A 6 46.63 31.21 -14.54
N SER A 7 46.01 31.20 -15.72
CA SER A 7 45.66 32.25 -16.69
C SER A 7 44.61 31.66 -17.65
N LYS A 8 43.71 32.48 -18.20
CA LYS A 8 42.95 32.09 -19.40
C LYS A 8 43.93 32.01 -20.59
N SER A 9 43.71 31.05 -21.50
CA SER A 9 44.20 31.12 -22.87
C SER A 9 43.28 30.34 -23.81
N ILE A 10 43.05 30.87 -25.00
CA ILE A 10 42.00 30.49 -25.96
C ILE A 10 42.67 30.28 -27.34
N LEU A 11 42.09 29.38 -28.15
CA LEU A 11 42.27 29.20 -29.62
C LEU A 11 43.61 28.65 -30.18
N LYS A 12 43.47 27.54 -30.94
CA LYS A 12 43.99 27.24 -32.31
C LYS A 12 43.56 25.78 -32.64
N SER A 13 42.60 25.46 -33.52
CA SER A 13 42.50 25.61 -34.99
C SER A 13 43.29 24.57 -35.81
N ALA A 14 42.72 24.13 -36.94
CA ALA A 14 43.18 23.09 -37.92
C ALA A 14 42.90 21.62 -37.51
N SER A 15 42.51 20.69 -38.41
CA SER A 15 42.07 20.80 -39.82
C SER A 15 41.25 19.57 -40.24
N PHE A 16 40.39 19.73 -41.26
CA PHE A 16 39.66 18.63 -41.92
C PHE A 16 40.55 17.89 -42.95
N ALA A 17 40.55 16.56 -42.91
CA ALA A 17 40.83 15.64 -44.03
C ALA A 17 40.26 14.26 -43.65
N GLY A 18 39.60 13.48 -44.50
CA GLY A 18 39.43 13.60 -45.96
C GLY A 18 39.73 12.26 -46.61
N VAL A 19 38.83 11.28 -46.49
CA VAL A 19 38.98 9.96 -47.11
C VAL A 19 38.48 10.02 -48.56
N LEU A 20 39.31 9.50 -49.47
CA LEU A 20 39.17 9.66 -50.92
C LEU A 20 38.46 8.47 -51.59
N VAL A 21 37.63 8.81 -52.60
CA VAL A 21 37.57 8.20 -53.95
C VAL A 21 37.11 6.73 -54.02
N SER A 22 35.86 6.46 -54.43
CA SER A 22 35.30 6.43 -55.80
C SER A 22 35.61 5.17 -56.61
N ILE A 23 34.59 4.64 -57.29
CA ILE A 23 34.60 4.40 -58.74
C ILE A 23 33.17 4.54 -59.26
N SER A 24 33.01 5.16 -60.43
CA SER A 24 31.73 5.51 -61.05
C SER A 24 31.68 5.03 -62.49
N ILE A 25 30.56 4.48 -62.94
CA ILE A 25 30.16 4.26 -64.34
C ILE A 25 28.62 4.45 -64.35
N LEU A 26 28.03 5.56 -64.85
CA LEU A 26 27.70 5.89 -66.26
C LEU A 26 26.79 4.80 -66.88
N LEU A 27 25.67 5.00 -67.59
CA LEU A 27 24.90 6.14 -68.15
C LEU A 27 23.39 5.64 -68.21
N ALA A 28 22.32 6.36 -68.55
CA ALA A 28 22.09 7.67 -69.15
C ALA A 28 20.69 8.26 -68.78
N ALA A 29 20.13 9.12 -69.64
CA ALA A 29 18.90 9.90 -69.52
C ALA A 29 17.58 9.17 -69.87
N CYS A 30 16.46 9.60 -69.28
CA CYS A 30 15.45 10.46 -69.95
C CYS A 30 14.32 10.89 -68.99
N ILE A 31 13.76 12.09 -69.21
CA ILE A 31 12.52 12.60 -68.59
C ILE A 31 11.55 12.92 -69.74
N PRO A 32 10.24 12.62 -69.61
CA PRO A 32 9.32 13.75 -69.44
C PRO A 32 8.12 13.50 -68.51
N SER A 33 7.62 14.63 -68.01
CA SER A 33 6.39 14.92 -67.28
C SER A 33 5.13 14.08 -67.60
N GLY A 34 4.33 13.78 -66.58
CA GLY A 34 2.95 13.28 -66.70
C GLY A 34 2.20 13.33 -65.35
N GLN A 35 0.92 13.73 -65.36
CA GLN A 35 0.10 13.90 -64.16
C GLN A 35 -0.72 12.64 -63.80
N ALA A 36 -1.25 12.67 -62.56
CA ALA A 36 -2.53 12.11 -62.09
C ALA A 36 -2.56 10.71 -61.43
N ASN A 37 -2.91 10.76 -60.13
CA ASN A 37 -3.81 9.86 -59.39
C ASN A 37 -3.72 8.34 -59.59
N GLN A 38 -3.19 7.64 -58.57
CA GLN A 38 -3.92 6.60 -57.81
C GLN A 38 -3.25 6.40 -56.42
N PRO A 39 -3.98 5.92 -55.40
CA PRO A 39 -3.41 5.61 -54.09
C PRO A 39 -2.85 4.18 -54.06
N GLU A 40 -1.52 4.04 -54.14
CA GLU A 40 -0.88 2.74 -53.86
C GLU A 40 -0.90 2.43 -52.36
N GLN A 41 -1.43 1.26 -52.01
CA GLN A 41 -1.41 0.78 -50.63
C GLN A 41 0.00 0.35 -50.25
N VAL A 42 0.60 1.04 -49.28
CA VAL A 42 1.82 0.57 -48.63
C VAL A 42 1.46 -0.59 -47.71
N THR A 43 1.71 -1.81 -48.18
CA THR A 43 1.68 -3.01 -47.35
C THR A 43 2.86 -2.96 -46.36
N THR A 44 2.58 -2.66 -45.10
CA THR A 44 3.57 -2.77 -44.03
C THR A 44 3.94 -4.26 -43.86
N ALA A 45 5.09 -4.65 -44.38
CA ALA A 45 5.65 -5.98 -44.12
C ALA A 45 5.95 -6.09 -42.61
N ALA A 46 5.16 -6.91 -41.91
CA ALA A 46 5.41 -7.20 -40.50
C ALA A 46 6.77 -7.90 -40.37
N VAL A 47 7.69 -7.30 -39.62
CA VAL A 47 8.94 -7.94 -39.23
C VAL A 47 8.60 -8.99 -38.17
N THR A 48 8.31 -10.21 -38.61
CA THR A 48 8.22 -11.38 -37.74
C THR A 48 9.60 -11.70 -37.19
N GLN A 49 9.94 -11.09 -36.05
CA GLN A 49 11.07 -11.57 -35.25
C GLN A 49 10.79 -13.03 -34.85
N PRO A 50 11.78 -13.94 -34.94
CA PRO A 50 11.59 -15.31 -34.48
C PRO A 50 11.43 -15.29 -32.95
N VAL A 51 10.27 -15.72 -32.47
CA VAL A 51 10.03 -15.97 -31.05
C VAL A 51 11.07 -16.99 -30.58
N ALA A 52 11.85 -16.65 -29.56
CA ALA A 52 12.83 -17.56 -28.99
C ALA A 52 12.09 -18.80 -28.47
N VAL A 53 12.56 -19.99 -28.88
CA VAL A 53 11.97 -21.26 -28.44
C VAL A 53 12.30 -21.42 -26.96
N VAL A 54 11.34 -21.11 -26.10
CA VAL A 54 11.41 -21.42 -24.67
C VAL A 54 11.34 -22.95 -24.57
N GLU A 55 12.42 -23.59 -24.12
CA GLU A 55 12.43 -25.04 -23.91
C GLU A 55 11.37 -25.43 -22.88
N ASP A 56 10.77 -26.63 -23.02
CA ASP A 56 9.79 -27.12 -22.05
C ASP A 56 10.41 -27.12 -20.64
N ALA A 57 9.73 -26.48 -19.69
CA ALA A 57 10.15 -26.46 -18.29
C ALA A 57 10.40 -27.88 -17.78
N VAL A 58 11.41 -28.05 -16.93
CA VAL A 58 11.73 -29.32 -16.27
C VAL A 58 11.55 -29.12 -14.78
N ILE A 59 10.83 -30.03 -14.11
CA ILE A 59 10.66 -30.05 -12.66
C ILE A 59 11.26 -31.35 -12.13
N ASN A 60 12.08 -31.28 -11.09
CA ASN A 60 12.67 -32.42 -10.37
C ASN A 60 12.46 -32.26 -8.87
N VAL A 61 12.75 -33.33 -8.12
CA VAL A 61 12.92 -33.28 -6.65
C VAL A 61 14.41 -33.41 -6.31
N THR A 62 14.89 -32.62 -5.34
CA THR A 62 16.18 -32.84 -4.67
C THR A 62 15.99 -32.84 -3.16
N THR A 63 17.05 -33.18 -2.41
CA THR A 63 17.09 -33.09 -0.95
C THR A 63 18.01 -31.97 -0.52
N ASP A 64 17.44 -30.91 0.06
CA ASP A 64 18.15 -29.89 0.82
C ASP A 64 18.46 -30.43 2.24
N PRO A 65 19.66 -30.18 2.80
CA PRO A 65 20.07 -30.70 4.11
C PRO A 65 19.28 -30.12 5.31
N THR A 66 18.56 -29.01 5.12
CA THR A 66 17.82 -28.29 6.16
C THR A 66 16.30 -28.28 5.92
N LEU A 67 15.87 -28.15 4.67
CA LEU A 67 14.47 -28.07 4.25
C LEU A 67 13.88 -29.43 3.84
N GLY A 68 14.71 -30.47 3.66
CA GLY A 68 14.27 -31.79 3.25
C GLY A 68 14.05 -31.89 1.74
N GLN A 69 13.02 -32.60 1.29
CA GLN A 69 12.76 -32.73 -0.14
C GLN A 69 12.08 -31.47 -0.69
N ILE A 70 12.62 -30.96 -1.81
CA ILE A 70 12.21 -29.69 -2.43
C ILE A 70 12.14 -29.83 -3.96
N LEU A 71 11.30 -29.00 -4.60
CA LEU A 71 11.24 -28.87 -6.06
C LEU A 71 12.38 -28.00 -6.58
N VAL A 72 12.98 -28.46 -7.68
CA VAL A 72 14.02 -27.73 -8.44
C VAL A 72 13.78 -27.86 -9.93
N ASP A 73 14.39 -26.99 -10.73
CA ASP A 73 14.33 -27.06 -12.19
C ASP A 73 15.23 -28.18 -12.78
N GLY A 74 15.36 -28.21 -14.12
CA GLY A 74 16.26 -29.10 -14.84
C GLY A 74 17.76 -28.90 -14.57
N LYS A 75 18.15 -27.78 -13.97
CA LYS A 75 19.53 -27.42 -13.61
C LYS A 75 19.78 -27.54 -12.10
N GLY A 76 18.75 -27.80 -11.30
CA GLY A 76 18.82 -27.86 -9.84
C GLY A 76 18.61 -26.52 -9.13
N MET A 77 18.11 -25.50 -9.83
CA MET A 77 17.71 -24.21 -9.24
C MET A 77 16.42 -24.40 -8.45
N THR A 78 16.37 -23.83 -7.24
CA THR A 78 15.22 -23.93 -6.32
C THR A 78 13.97 -23.27 -6.88
N LEU A 79 12.83 -23.94 -6.71
CA LEU A 79 11.52 -23.44 -7.12
C LEU A 79 10.69 -23.03 -5.90
N TYR A 80 10.14 -21.82 -6.00
CA TYR A 80 9.41 -21.11 -4.96
C TYR A 80 7.94 -20.95 -5.30
N MET A 81 7.10 -20.86 -4.28
CA MET A 81 5.74 -20.34 -4.38
C MET A 81 5.62 -19.01 -3.62
N PHE A 82 4.75 -18.14 -4.11
CA PHE A 82 4.28 -16.96 -3.41
C PHE A 82 2.98 -17.33 -2.68
N THR A 83 2.90 -17.20 -1.36
CA THR A 83 1.70 -17.60 -0.59
C THR A 83 0.53 -16.63 -0.75
N VAL A 84 0.75 -15.47 -1.36
CA VAL A 84 -0.27 -14.47 -1.71
C VAL A 84 -0.88 -14.74 -3.09
N ASP A 85 -0.34 -15.70 -3.87
CA ASP A 85 -0.93 -16.10 -5.14
C ASP A 85 -2.25 -16.85 -4.96
N GLU A 86 -3.12 -16.73 -5.95
CA GLU A 86 -4.37 -17.50 -6.03
C GLU A 86 -4.17 -18.80 -6.82
N PRO A 87 -5.03 -19.82 -6.63
CA PRO A 87 -4.98 -21.04 -7.42
C PRO A 87 -5.05 -20.77 -8.93
N ASP A 88 -3.98 -21.15 -9.63
CA ASP A 88 -3.73 -20.91 -11.05
C ASP A 88 -3.77 -19.42 -11.48
N LYS A 89 -3.38 -18.50 -10.59
CA LYS A 89 -3.24 -17.06 -10.88
C LYS A 89 -2.12 -16.41 -10.06
N SER A 90 -1.21 -15.73 -10.75
CA SER A 90 -0.18 -14.89 -10.12
C SER A 90 -0.76 -13.53 -9.69
N ASN A 91 -0.46 -13.12 -8.46
CA ASN A 91 -0.66 -11.77 -7.92
C ASN A 91 0.66 -10.95 -7.92
N CYS A 92 1.74 -11.50 -8.49
CA CYS A 92 3.05 -10.87 -8.62
C CYS A 92 3.08 -9.90 -9.82
N ASP A 93 3.28 -8.60 -9.56
CA ASP A 93 3.37 -7.56 -10.59
C ASP A 93 4.72 -7.54 -11.34
N ALA A 94 4.94 -6.57 -12.24
CA ALA A 94 6.15 -6.51 -13.05
C ALA A 94 7.46 -6.33 -12.24
N ASP A 95 7.43 -5.56 -11.14
CA ASP A 95 8.60 -5.34 -10.29
C ASP A 95 8.83 -6.53 -9.34
N CYS A 96 7.75 -7.19 -8.92
CA CYS A 96 7.78 -8.48 -8.24
C CYS A 96 8.41 -9.56 -9.14
N LEU A 97 7.95 -9.71 -10.38
CA LEU A 97 8.45 -10.70 -11.36
C LEU A 97 9.91 -10.45 -11.77
N ALA A 98 10.42 -9.23 -11.65
CA ALA A 98 11.83 -8.92 -11.85
C ALA A 98 12.74 -9.45 -10.71
N LYS A 99 12.21 -9.55 -9.48
CA LYS A 99 12.89 -10.16 -8.31
C LYS A 99 12.62 -11.67 -8.21
N TRP A 100 11.45 -12.10 -8.69
CA TRP A 100 10.97 -13.48 -8.67
C TRP A 100 10.64 -13.96 -10.08
N PRO A 101 11.64 -14.30 -10.92
CA PRO A 101 11.39 -14.69 -12.30
C PRO A 101 10.48 -15.92 -12.40
N PRO A 102 9.43 -15.89 -13.22
CA PRO A 102 8.49 -17.01 -13.32
C PRO A 102 9.09 -18.23 -14.03
N LEU A 103 8.76 -19.44 -13.58
CA LEU A 103 9.05 -20.67 -14.33
C LEU A 103 8.10 -20.75 -15.53
N LEU A 104 8.50 -20.20 -16.67
CA LEU A 104 7.70 -20.19 -17.88
C LEU A 104 7.68 -21.54 -18.61
N THR A 105 6.57 -21.84 -19.29
CA THR A 105 6.43 -22.99 -20.19
C THR A 105 5.65 -22.63 -21.47
N GLN A 106 5.80 -23.44 -22.52
CA GLN A 106 4.96 -23.39 -23.73
C GLN A 106 4.08 -24.65 -23.88
N GLY A 107 4.25 -25.65 -23.01
CA GLY A 107 3.54 -26.93 -23.04
C GLY A 107 3.55 -27.62 -21.67
N SER A 108 3.38 -28.94 -21.67
CA SER A 108 3.47 -29.74 -20.44
C SER A 108 4.94 -29.85 -19.98
N PRO A 109 5.28 -29.47 -18.74
CA PRO A 109 6.63 -29.63 -18.21
C PRO A 109 7.10 -31.10 -18.21
N LYS A 110 8.41 -31.31 -18.37
CA LYS A 110 9.07 -32.61 -18.21
C LYS A 110 9.29 -32.87 -16.73
N LEU A 111 8.90 -34.04 -16.26
CA LEU A 111 8.87 -34.36 -14.83
C LEU A 111 9.93 -35.41 -14.49
N GLY A 112 10.78 -35.08 -13.51
CA GLY A 112 11.74 -35.99 -12.91
C GLY A 112 11.11 -36.95 -11.90
N SER A 113 11.92 -37.88 -11.40
CA SER A 113 11.50 -38.80 -10.34
C SER A 113 11.14 -38.05 -9.05
N GLY A 114 10.02 -38.42 -8.43
CA GLY A 114 9.51 -37.81 -7.20
C GLY A 114 8.49 -36.67 -7.40
N VAL A 115 8.35 -36.16 -8.62
CA VAL A 115 7.35 -35.13 -8.96
C VAL A 115 6.01 -35.80 -9.29
N ASP A 116 4.91 -35.34 -8.68
CA ASP A 116 3.56 -35.84 -8.97
C ASP A 116 2.96 -35.11 -10.18
N ALA A 117 2.75 -35.84 -11.26
CA ALA A 117 2.14 -35.32 -12.49
C ALA A 117 0.71 -34.81 -12.29
N ALA A 118 -0.02 -35.26 -11.26
CA ALA A 118 -1.37 -34.80 -10.96
C ALA A 118 -1.41 -33.39 -10.35
N LEU A 119 -0.28 -32.91 -9.81
CA LEU A 119 -0.17 -31.58 -9.23
C LEU A 119 0.29 -30.52 -10.24
N VAL A 120 0.84 -30.92 -11.39
CA VAL A 120 1.41 -30.01 -12.40
C VAL A 120 0.32 -29.36 -13.25
N GLY A 121 0.34 -28.04 -13.32
CA GLY A 121 -0.54 -27.22 -14.16
C GLY A 121 0.19 -26.08 -14.86
N SER A 122 -0.57 -25.13 -15.40
CA SER A 122 -0.02 -23.84 -15.84
C SER A 122 -1.10 -22.75 -15.85
N ALA A 123 -0.70 -21.55 -15.46
CA ALA A 123 -1.52 -20.34 -15.47
C ALA A 123 -1.09 -19.39 -16.61
N ALA A 124 -1.96 -18.46 -16.99
CA ALA A 124 -1.60 -17.37 -17.90
C ALA A 124 -1.19 -16.12 -17.09
N LEU A 125 -0.09 -15.48 -17.49
CA LEU A 125 0.32 -14.18 -16.98
C LEU A 125 -0.32 -13.04 -17.82
N SER A 126 -0.26 -11.82 -17.29
CA SER A 126 -0.87 -10.63 -17.89
C SER A 126 -0.29 -10.24 -19.26
N ASP A 127 0.95 -10.64 -19.55
CA ASP A 127 1.62 -10.47 -20.84
C ASP A 127 1.28 -11.57 -21.86
N GLY A 128 0.45 -12.57 -21.48
CA GLY A 128 0.06 -13.71 -22.29
C GLY A 128 1.05 -14.89 -22.27
N THR A 129 2.17 -14.80 -21.55
CA THR A 129 3.04 -15.95 -21.29
C THR A 129 2.37 -16.93 -20.31
N ARG A 130 2.91 -18.14 -20.17
CA ARG A 130 2.39 -19.16 -19.26
C ARG A 130 3.41 -19.54 -18.21
N ILE A 131 3.03 -19.38 -16.94
CA ILE A 131 3.80 -19.85 -15.79
C ILE A 131 3.38 -21.28 -15.43
N VAL A 132 4.33 -22.12 -15.03
CA VAL A 132 4.06 -23.45 -14.48
C VAL A 132 3.42 -23.31 -13.10
N THR A 133 2.38 -24.10 -12.83
CA THR A 133 1.79 -24.22 -11.49
C THR A 133 2.04 -25.63 -10.94
N TYR A 134 2.15 -25.75 -9.62
CA TYR A 134 2.25 -27.02 -8.92
C TYR A 134 1.35 -26.99 -7.68
N ASN A 135 0.46 -27.98 -7.57
CA ASN A 135 -0.69 -27.94 -6.67
C ASN A 135 -1.49 -26.62 -6.82
N LYS A 136 -1.64 -26.16 -8.07
CA LYS A 136 -2.20 -24.86 -8.49
C LYS A 136 -1.44 -23.60 -8.07
N MET A 137 -0.39 -23.69 -7.25
CA MET A 137 0.43 -22.53 -6.91
C MET A 137 1.44 -22.23 -8.03
N PRO A 138 1.56 -20.98 -8.51
CA PRO A 138 2.56 -20.64 -9.52
C PRO A 138 4.00 -20.80 -9.00
N LEU A 139 4.91 -21.23 -9.88
CA LEU A 139 6.31 -21.51 -9.55
C LEU A 139 7.27 -20.44 -10.05
N TYR A 140 8.19 -20.01 -9.19
CA TYR A 140 9.15 -18.94 -9.43
C TYR A 140 10.57 -19.34 -9.07
N TYR A 141 11.53 -18.62 -9.63
CA TYR A 141 12.92 -18.56 -9.20
C TYR A 141 13.13 -17.35 -8.28
N TRP A 142 14.23 -17.34 -7.52
CA TRP A 142 14.69 -16.17 -6.77
C TRP A 142 15.89 -15.54 -7.47
N VAL A 143 15.89 -14.22 -7.70
CA VAL A 143 16.95 -13.53 -8.46
C VAL A 143 18.35 -13.61 -7.84
N ASN A 144 18.45 -13.80 -6.51
CA ASN A 144 19.73 -13.94 -5.83
C ASN A 144 20.24 -15.40 -5.76
N ASP A 145 19.41 -16.39 -6.06
CA ASP A 145 19.88 -17.77 -6.21
C ASP A 145 20.51 -17.93 -7.60
N THR A 146 21.83 -18.06 -7.61
CA THR A 146 22.68 -18.10 -8.81
C THR A 146 23.22 -19.50 -9.12
N LYS A 147 23.07 -20.44 -8.18
CA LYS A 147 23.56 -21.82 -8.29
C LYS A 147 22.53 -22.82 -7.82
N ALA A 148 22.65 -24.05 -8.33
CA ALA A 148 21.83 -25.16 -7.91
C ALA A 148 21.99 -25.44 -6.40
N GLY A 149 20.86 -25.66 -5.71
CA GLY A 149 20.81 -25.85 -4.26
C GLY A 149 21.04 -24.60 -3.41
N GLU A 150 21.15 -23.40 -4.00
CA GLU A 150 20.96 -22.17 -3.23
C GLU A 150 19.45 -22.03 -2.93
N THR A 151 19.11 -21.77 -1.65
CA THR A 151 17.74 -21.66 -1.15
C THR A 151 17.48 -20.29 -0.49
N THR A 152 18.19 -19.24 -0.92
CA THR A 152 18.22 -17.94 -0.23
C THR A 152 16.92 -17.15 -0.34
N GLY A 153 15.98 -17.60 -1.18
CA GLY A 153 14.61 -17.08 -1.24
C GLY A 153 13.69 -17.62 -0.14
N GLN A 154 14.12 -18.61 0.65
CA GLN A 154 13.27 -19.26 1.66
C GLN A 154 12.90 -18.30 2.79
N GLY A 155 11.59 -18.14 3.02
CA GLY A 155 11.07 -17.21 4.02
C GLY A 155 11.34 -15.74 3.69
N VAL A 156 11.71 -15.40 2.45
CA VAL A 156 11.89 -13.98 2.09
C VAL A 156 10.54 -13.28 2.26
N GLY A 157 10.50 -12.42 3.28
CA GLY A 157 9.32 -11.69 3.67
C GLY A 157 8.14 -12.52 4.16
N ASP A 158 8.37 -13.72 4.68
CA ASP A 158 7.32 -14.63 5.20
C ASP A 158 6.18 -14.95 4.22
N VAL A 159 6.41 -14.76 2.92
CA VAL A 159 5.46 -15.04 1.83
C VAL A 159 6.07 -15.84 0.68
N TRP A 160 7.39 -15.99 0.64
CA TRP A 160 8.10 -16.77 -0.37
C TRP A 160 8.70 -18.03 0.23
N TYR A 161 8.27 -19.19 -0.25
CA TYR A 161 8.65 -20.49 0.32
C TYR A 161 9.03 -21.50 -0.76
N VAL A 162 10.06 -22.28 -0.46
CA VAL A 162 10.45 -23.43 -1.29
C VAL A 162 9.30 -24.44 -1.32
N VAL A 163 9.04 -25.01 -2.49
CA VAL A 163 7.93 -25.96 -2.70
C VAL A 163 8.38 -27.39 -2.42
N SER A 164 7.62 -28.15 -1.64
CA SER A 164 7.82 -29.58 -1.40
C SER A 164 7.25 -30.45 -2.54
N PRO A 165 7.65 -31.75 -2.65
CA PRO A 165 7.07 -32.67 -3.63
C PRO A 165 5.55 -32.88 -3.52
N ASP A 166 4.97 -32.73 -2.31
CA ASP A 166 3.52 -32.75 -2.09
C ASP A 166 2.84 -31.38 -2.32
N GLY A 167 3.58 -30.41 -2.86
CA GLY A 167 3.05 -29.14 -3.36
C GLY A 167 2.67 -28.15 -2.27
N LYS A 168 3.48 -28.07 -1.21
CA LYS A 168 3.28 -27.17 -0.07
C LYS A 168 4.50 -26.27 0.13
N ALA A 169 4.28 -25.14 0.80
CA ALA A 169 5.35 -24.30 1.32
C ALA A 169 6.12 -25.04 2.42
N VAL A 170 7.42 -25.26 2.24
CA VAL A 170 8.27 -25.86 3.26
C VAL A 170 8.48 -24.88 4.40
N GLY A 171 8.32 -25.37 5.64
CA GLY A 171 8.46 -24.56 6.85
C GLY A 171 7.15 -23.98 7.38
N LEU A 172 6.07 -23.95 6.58
CA LEU A 172 4.74 -23.59 7.06
C LEU A 172 3.98 -24.79 7.64
N PRO A 173 3.16 -24.59 8.69
CA PRO A 173 2.28 -25.64 9.19
C PRO A 173 1.28 -26.06 8.12
N SER A 174 1.30 -27.34 7.75
CA SER A 174 0.47 -27.87 6.66
C SER A 174 -1.03 -27.81 6.97
N THR A 175 -1.74 -26.81 6.43
CA THR A 175 -3.21 -26.80 6.30
C THR A 175 -3.66 -27.76 5.20
N SER A 176 -3.50 -29.07 5.47
CA SER A 176 -4.04 -30.12 4.61
C SER A 176 -5.53 -30.34 4.93
N ALA A 177 -6.35 -30.49 3.89
CA ALA A 177 -7.80 -30.71 3.97
C ALA A 177 -8.16 -31.95 4.83
N PRO A 178 -9.37 -31.99 5.43
CA PRO A 178 -9.61 -32.77 6.64
C PRO A 178 -9.72 -34.28 6.37
N THR A 179 -8.84 -35.04 7.03
CA THR A 179 -9.18 -36.41 7.45
C THR A 179 -9.95 -36.33 8.77
N THR A 180 -11.03 -37.11 8.88
CA THR A 180 -12.00 -37.06 10.00
C THR A 180 -11.40 -37.54 11.33
N ALA A 181 -10.59 -36.69 11.96
CA ALA A 181 -10.25 -36.73 13.37
C ALA A 181 -11.11 -35.69 14.12
N PRO A 182 -11.39 -35.85 15.43
CA PRO A 182 -12.05 -34.81 16.20
C PRO A 182 -11.15 -33.56 16.20
N VAL A 183 -11.67 -32.47 15.66
CA VAL A 183 -10.96 -31.19 15.54
C VAL A 183 -10.60 -30.72 16.94
N ALA A 184 -9.30 -30.65 17.22
CA ALA A 184 -8.81 -29.77 18.26
C ALA A 184 -9.13 -28.35 17.80
N GLU A 185 -9.96 -27.67 18.58
CA GLU A 185 -10.40 -26.29 18.36
C GLU A 185 -9.17 -25.42 18.06
N VAL A 186 -9.12 -24.83 16.86
CA VAL A 186 -8.10 -23.83 16.54
C VAL A 186 -8.42 -22.64 17.42
N ALA A 187 -7.65 -22.46 18.48
CA ALA A 187 -7.87 -21.38 19.43
C ALA A 187 -7.82 -20.05 18.68
N GLU A 188 -8.97 -19.37 18.62
CA GLU A 188 -9.07 -18.07 17.98
C GLU A 188 -8.10 -17.10 18.68
N PRO A 189 -7.46 -16.18 17.92
CA PRO A 189 -6.57 -15.18 18.49
C PRO A 189 -7.24 -14.42 19.65
N THR A 190 -6.50 -14.26 20.73
CA THR A 190 -6.94 -13.48 21.89
C THR A 190 -6.21 -12.14 21.88
N ILE A 191 -6.92 -11.03 22.06
CA ILE A 191 -6.31 -9.70 22.27
C ILE A 191 -6.25 -9.45 23.78
N ASN A 192 -5.09 -9.00 24.28
CA ASN A 192 -4.87 -8.61 25.68
C ASN A 192 -4.28 -7.19 25.75
N VAL A 193 -4.12 -6.67 26.98
CA VAL A 193 -3.38 -5.43 27.26
C VAL A 193 -2.01 -5.75 27.87
N ALA A 194 -0.97 -5.10 27.37
CA ALA A 194 0.34 -4.99 28.01
C ALA A 194 0.60 -3.56 28.50
N SER A 195 1.74 -3.33 29.14
CA SER A 195 2.15 -1.99 29.59
C SER A 195 3.64 -1.77 29.42
N ASP A 196 4.01 -0.63 28.87
CA ASP A 196 5.39 -0.15 28.73
C ASP A 196 5.59 1.12 29.59
N PRO A 197 6.76 1.31 30.24
CA PRO A 197 7.01 2.49 31.09
C PRO A 197 7.04 3.84 30.37
N VAL A 198 7.13 3.87 29.03
CA VAL A 198 7.19 5.07 28.20
C VAL A 198 5.90 5.25 27.38
N LEU A 199 5.38 4.17 26.80
CA LEU A 199 4.19 4.21 25.94
C LEU A 199 2.85 4.01 26.68
N GLY A 200 2.87 3.59 27.96
CA GLY A 200 1.63 3.31 28.68
C GLY A 200 1.03 1.95 28.30
N GLN A 201 -0.29 1.85 28.21
CA GLN A 201 -0.99 0.60 27.90
C GLN A 201 -1.19 0.42 26.39
N TYR A 202 -0.92 -0.78 25.88
CA TYR A 202 -1.06 -1.12 24.46
C TYR A 202 -1.58 -2.55 24.26
N LEU A 203 -2.16 -2.82 23.09
CA LEU A 203 -2.71 -4.14 22.76
C LEU A 203 -1.62 -5.12 22.34
N VAL A 204 -1.81 -6.37 22.77
CA VAL A 204 -0.96 -7.52 22.44
C VAL A 204 -1.79 -8.75 22.12
N ASP A 205 -1.21 -9.76 21.47
CA ASP A 205 -1.87 -11.03 21.20
C ASP A 205 -1.96 -11.95 22.45
N GLY A 206 -2.42 -13.19 22.27
CA GLY A 206 -2.52 -14.22 23.30
C GLY A 206 -1.18 -14.68 23.89
N LYS A 207 -0.06 -14.30 23.27
CA LYS A 207 1.31 -14.62 23.69
C LYS A 207 2.03 -13.40 24.25
N GLY A 208 1.49 -12.19 24.06
CA GLY A 208 2.07 -10.91 24.49
C GLY A 208 2.91 -10.20 23.41
N MET A 209 2.77 -10.58 22.13
CA MET A 209 3.39 -9.86 21.00
C MET A 209 2.64 -8.55 20.73
N ALA A 210 3.36 -7.46 20.48
CA ALA A 210 2.77 -6.15 20.18
C ALA A 210 1.90 -6.15 18.92
N LEU A 211 0.77 -5.43 19.01
CA LEU A 211 -0.15 -5.22 17.90
C LEU A 211 -0.13 -3.75 17.48
N TYR A 212 0.01 -3.55 16.17
CA TYR A 212 0.19 -2.26 15.53
C TYR A 212 -0.96 -1.92 14.59
N ILE A 213 -1.13 -0.64 14.34
CA ILE A 213 -1.98 -0.10 13.28
C ILE A 213 -1.14 0.60 12.21
N PHE A 214 -1.68 0.69 11.00
CA PHE A 214 -1.13 1.52 9.92
C PHE A 214 -1.96 2.79 9.79
N THR A 215 -1.37 3.98 9.94
CA THR A 215 -2.11 5.25 9.87
C THR A 215 -2.63 5.62 8.46
N LYS A 216 -2.29 4.79 7.46
CA LYS A 216 -2.80 4.90 6.08
C LYS A 216 -3.91 3.91 5.76
N ASP A 217 -4.28 3.04 6.71
CA ASP A 217 -5.43 2.16 6.53
C ASP A 217 -6.74 2.95 6.62
N GLU A 218 -7.76 2.42 5.94
CA GLU A 218 -9.12 2.94 6.00
C GLU A 218 -9.94 2.16 7.04
N ARG A 219 -11.10 2.70 7.41
CA ARG A 219 -12.03 2.03 8.33
C ARG A 219 -12.39 0.65 7.80
N ASP A 220 -12.06 -0.40 8.56
CA ASP A 220 -12.23 -1.81 8.22
C ASP A 220 -11.62 -2.24 6.87
N LYS A 221 -10.54 -1.57 6.44
CA LYS A 221 -9.85 -1.89 5.18
C LYS A 221 -8.35 -1.60 5.25
N SER A 222 -7.55 -2.61 4.93
CA SER A 222 -6.11 -2.44 4.74
C SER A 222 -5.76 -1.80 3.40
N ASN A 223 -4.87 -0.80 3.45
CA ASN A 223 -4.11 -0.29 2.32
C ASN A 223 -2.66 -0.86 2.30
N CYS A 224 -2.28 -1.66 3.30
CA CYS A 224 -1.04 -2.42 3.32
C CYS A 224 -1.15 -3.66 2.41
N THR A 225 -0.32 -3.73 1.36
CA THR A 225 -0.31 -4.85 0.39
C THR A 225 1.12 -5.22 -0.02
N GLY A 226 1.32 -6.45 -0.53
CA GLY A 226 2.62 -6.93 -1.04
C GLY A 226 3.76 -6.82 -0.01
N ASP A 227 4.88 -6.20 -0.41
CA ASP A 227 6.06 -5.92 0.44
C ASP A 227 5.74 -5.16 1.75
N CYS A 228 4.53 -4.60 1.90
CA CYS A 228 4.03 -4.06 3.16
C CYS A 228 3.61 -5.17 4.15
N LEU A 229 2.72 -6.08 3.74
CA LEU A 229 2.23 -7.20 4.58
C LEU A 229 3.34 -8.19 4.94
N VAL A 230 4.37 -8.25 4.11
CA VAL A 230 5.66 -8.90 4.39
C VAL A 230 6.28 -8.40 5.69
N LYS A 231 6.37 -7.08 5.88
CA LYS A 231 7.02 -6.47 7.05
C LYS A 231 6.06 -6.28 8.22
N TRP A 232 4.78 -6.21 7.90
CA TRP A 232 3.67 -6.03 8.82
C TRP A 232 2.68 -7.20 8.66
N PRO A 233 3.00 -8.40 9.18
CA PRO A 233 2.12 -9.55 9.04
C PRO A 233 0.76 -9.28 9.70
N PRO A 234 -0.36 -9.55 9.00
CA PRO A 234 -1.70 -9.26 9.52
C PRO A 234 -2.08 -10.20 10.67
N LEU A 235 -2.78 -9.69 11.69
CA LEU A 235 -3.40 -10.51 12.74
C LEU A 235 -4.65 -11.19 12.17
N LEU A 236 -4.50 -12.41 11.65
CA LEU A 236 -5.57 -13.16 11.01
C LEU A 236 -6.45 -13.94 12.01
N THR A 237 -7.73 -14.10 11.67
CA THR A 237 -8.73 -14.90 12.40
C THR A 237 -9.49 -15.83 11.48
N GLN A 238 -10.19 -16.84 12.02
CA GLN A 238 -11.13 -17.67 11.24
C GLN A 238 -12.57 -17.45 11.69
N GLY A 239 -12.79 -17.34 13.00
CA GLY A 239 -14.03 -16.96 13.66
C GLY A 239 -13.90 -15.61 14.39
N ASN A 240 -14.52 -15.53 15.55
CA ASN A 240 -14.51 -14.32 16.38
C ASN A 240 -13.32 -14.37 17.35
N PRO A 241 -12.42 -13.37 17.35
CA PRO A 241 -11.37 -13.26 18.36
C PRO A 241 -11.92 -13.23 19.78
N SER A 242 -11.11 -13.74 20.72
CA SER A 242 -11.36 -13.58 22.15
C SER A 242 -10.70 -12.30 22.67
N VAL A 243 -11.18 -11.78 23.79
CA VAL A 243 -10.56 -10.63 24.48
C VAL A 243 -10.23 -10.96 25.93
N GLY A 244 -9.07 -10.49 26.38
CA GLY A 244 -8.63 -10.51 27.76
C GLY A 244 -9.13 -9.30 28.56
N ALA A 245 -8.79 -9.28 29.84
CA ALA A 245 -9.15 -8.18 30.72
C ALA A 245 -8.50 -6.86 30.28
N GLY A 246 -9.28 -5.77 30.28
CA GLY A 246 -8.84 -4.43 29.87
C GLY A 246 -9.02 -4.11 28.38
N VAL A 247 -9.41 -5.09 27.55
CA VAL A 247 -9.73 -4.89 26.13
C VAL A 247 -11.24 -4.76 25.97
N ASP A 248 -11.71 -3.74 25.24
CA ASP A 248 -13.13 -3.55 24.96
C ASP A 248 -13.55 -4.47 23.80
N ALA A 249 -14.41 -5.45 24.11
CA ALA A 249 -14.97 -6.39 23.14
C ALA A 249 -15.77 -5.70 22.02
N SER A 250 -16.35 -4.52 22.27
CA SER A 250 -17.15 -3.79 21.29
C SER A 250 -16.32 -3.14 20.18
N GLN A 251 -15.04 -2.87 20.45
CA GLN A 251 -14.10 -2.29 19.50
C GLN A 251 -13.53 -3.34 18.52
N VAL A 252 -13.67 -4.63 18.83
CA VAL A 252 -13.08 -5.71 18.03
C VAL A 252 -13.96 -6.04 16.83
N GLY A 253 -13.40 -5.85 15.64
CA GLY A 253 -14.04 -6.18 14.37
C GLY A 253 -13.23 -7.17 13.54
N VAL A 254 -13.71 -7.43 12.32
CA VAL A 254 -13.03 -8.26 11.33
C VAL A 254 -13.20 -7.62 9.96
N ALA A 255 -12.09 -7.31 9.30
CA ALA A 255 -12.04 -6.87 7.91
C ALA A 255 -11.63 -8.01 6.98
N ILE A 256 -11.91 -7.86 5.70
CA ILE A 256 -11.47 -8.80 4.65
C ILE A 256 -10.37 -8.13 3.83
N LEU A 257 -9.20 -8.76 3.79
CA LEU A 257 -8.06 -8.36 2.96
C LEU A 257 -8.31 -8.71 1.48
N ALA A 258 -7.51 -8.14 0.59
CA ALA A 258 -7.67 -8.29 -0.86
C ALA A 258 -7.55 -9.75 -1.36
N ASP A 259 -6.86 -10.61 -0.61
CA ASP A 259 -6.70 -12.06 -0.85
C ASP A 259 -7.89 -12.90 -0.32
N GLY A 260 -8.85 -12.26 0.37
CA GLY A 260 -9.97 -12.92 1.05
C GLY A 260 -9.67 -13.36 2.49
N SER A 261 -8.45 -13.15 3.00
CA SER A 261 -8.10 -13.44 4.39
C SER A 261 -8.81 -12.48 5.35
N LYS A 262 -9.17 -12.97 6.53
CA LYS A 262 -9.83 -12.17 7.58
C LYS A 262 -8.80 -11.59 8.55
N ILE A 263 -8.60 -10.29 8.54
CA ILE A 263 -7.76 -9.57 9.51
C ILE A 263 -8.64 -9.02 10.63
N ILE A 264 -8.14 -9.04 11.86
CA ILE A 264 -8.84 -8.46 13.01
C ILE A 264 -8.66 -6.95 13.00
N THR A 265 -9.73 -6.22 13.34
CA THR A 265 -9.69 -4.77 13.56
C THR A 265 -9.92 -4.45 15.03
N TYR A 266 -9.37 -3.32 15.49
CA TYR A 266 -9.71 -2.72 16.79
C TYR A 266 -9.96 -1.23 16.60
N ASP A 267 -11.10 -0.73 17.09
CA ASP A 267 -11.64 0.59 16.71
C ASP A 267 -11.55 0.79 15.18
N HIS A 268 -12.04 -0.22 14.47
CA HIS A 268 -12.05 -0.33 13.01
C HIS A 268 -10.70 -0.22 12.28
N LYS A 269 -9.57 -0.20 13.01
CA LYS A 269 -8.22 -0.18 12.43
C LYS A 269 -7.67 -1.60 12.36
N PRO A 270 -7.20 -2.08 11.19
CA PRO A 270 -6.65 -3.43 11.07
C PRO A 270 -5.37 -3.59 11.90
N LEU A 271 -5.21 -4.78 12.52
CA LEU A 271 -4.11 -5.08 13.44
C LEU A 271 -3.02 -5.89 12.78
N TYR A 272 -1.77 -5.51 13.04
CA TYR A 272 -0.56 -6.12 12.47
C TYR A 272 0.46 -6.47 13.54
N TYR A 273 1.30 -7.44 13.22
CA TYR A 273 2.59 -7.66 13.86
C TYR A 273 3.68 -6.85 13.17
N TRP A 274 4.85 -6.73 13.79
CA TRP A 274 6.07 -6.24 13.15
C TRP A 274 7.09 -7.36 13.03
N ILE A 275 7.73 -7.51 11.85
CA ILE A 275 8.59 -8.67 11.55
C ILE A 275 9.86 -8.77 12.42
N ASP A 276 10.39 -7.66 12.95
CA ASP A 276 11.56 -7.70 13.84
C ASP A 276 11.21 -7.88 15.34
N ASP A 277 9.91 -7.93 15.71
CA ASP A 277 9.49 -8.23 17.09
C ASP A 277 9.44 -9.76 17.30
N VAL A 278 10.39 -10.29 18.08
CA VAL A 278 10.64 -11.76 18.17
C VAL A 278 10.15 -12.35 19.50
N LYS A 279 9.95 -11.53 20.54
CA LYS A 279 9.46 -11.98 21.86
C LYS A 279 8.39 -11.03 22.42
N PRO A 280 7.58 -11.50 23.40
CA PRO A 280 6.60 -10.65 24.07
C PRO A 280 7.22 -9.41 24.69
N GLY A 281 6.56 -8.26 24.49
CA GLY A 281 7.03 -6.95 24.92
C GLY A 281 8.11 -6.30 24.05
N ASP A 282 8.52 -6.93 22.93
CA ASP A 282 9.18 -6.16 21.85
C ASP A 282 8.14 -5.20 21.23
N ILE A 283 8.57 -3.96 21.00
CA ILE A 283 7.79 -2.85 20.43
C ILE A 283 8.61 -2.09 19.37
N THR A 284 9.44 -2.81 18.61
CA THR A 284 10.46 -2.21 17.73
C THR A 284 9.89 -1.63 16.43
N GLY A 285 8.65 -1.98 16.08
CA GLY A 285 7.89 -1.36 14.99
C GLY A 285 7.38 0.05 15.31
N GLN A 286 7.45 0.47 16.58
CA GLN A 286 6.88 1.73 17.04
C GLN A 286 7.48 2.95 16.30
N GLY A 287 6.61 3.74 15.67
CA GLY A 287 6.98 4.95 14.92
C GLY A 287 7.70 4.67 13.59
N VAL A 288 7.78 3.42 13.12
CA VAL A 288 8.46 3.08 11.86
C VAL A 288 7.83 3.86 10.70
N GLY A 289 8.65 4.62 9.97
CA GLY A 289 8.21 5.47 8.87
C GLY A 289 7.25 6.62 9.27
N GLY A 290 7.03 6.87 10.57
CA GLY A 290 6.07 7.84 11.10
C GLY A 290 4.59 7.49 10.85
N VAL A 291 4.29 6.22 10.53
CA VAL A 291 2.95 5.78 10.11
C VAL A 291 2.53 4.42 10.69
N TRP A 292 3.33 3.88 11.62
CA TRP A 292 3.07 2.61 12.29
C TRP A 292 3.21 2.81 13.80
N TYR A 293 2.17 2.48 14.55
CA TYR A 293 2.10 2.74 15.99
C TYR A 293 1.42 1.57 16.70
N VAL A 294 1.85 1.29 17.93
CA VAL A 294 1.06 0.44 18.83
C VAL A 294 -0.26 1.13 19.16
N ILE A 295 -1.31 0.33 19.33
CA ILE A 295 -2.67 0.81 19.64
C ILE A 295 -2.96 0.62 21.13
N SER A 296 -3.56 1.64 21.76
CA SER A 296 -3.98 1.60 23.16
C SER A 296 -5.28 0.81 23.34
N PRO A 297 -5.64 0.40 24.57
CA PRO A 297 -6.94 -0.19 24.87
C PRO A 297 -8.13 0.71 24.53
N SER A 298 -7.95 2.03 24.42
CA SER A 298 -8.99 2.99 24.01
C SER A 298 -9.14 3.12 22.49
N GLY A 299 -8.38 2.36 21.69
CA GLY A 299 -8.42 2.39 20.22
C GLY A 299 -7.59 3.53 19.60
N GLN A 300 -6.97 4.37 20.44
CA GLN A 300 -6.09 5.45 20.00
C GLN A 300 -4.70 4.91 19.63
N GLU A 301 -4.05 5.56 18.67
CA GLU A 301 -2.65 5.33 18.38
C GLU A 301 -1.76 5.99 19.43
N ILE A 302 -0.65 5.34 19.79
CA ILE A 302 0.30 5.91 20.75
C ILE A 302 1.44 6.54 19.95
N ASP A 303 1.35 7.84 19.65
CA ASP A 303 2.33 8.57 18.83
C ASP A 303 3.53 9.13 19.64
N GLY A 304 3.48 9.02 20.98
CA GLY A 304 4.48 9.58 21.90
C GLY A 304 4.19 11.03 22.34
N SER A 305 3.08 11.61 21.90
CA SER A 305 2.48 12.78 22.56
C SER A 305 2.01 12.36 23.97
N PRO A 306 2.27 13.14 25.03
CA PRO A 306 1.88 12.76 26.38
C PRO A 306 0.35 12.71 26.51
N GLU A 307 -0.19 11.52 26.81
CA GLU A 307 -1.57 11.36 27.21
C GLU A 307 -1.91 12.36 28.34
N ALA A 308 -3.06 13.02 28.21
CA ALA A 308 -3.60 13.85 29.27
C ALA A 308 -4.07 12.96 30.43
N VAL A 309 -3.17 12.68 31.36
CA VAL A 309 -3.42 11.86 32.56
C VAL A 309 -4.68 12.31 33.30
N ALA A 310 -5.73 11.49 33.24
CA ALA A 310 -6.94 11.63 34.03
C ALA A 310 -6.75 10.98 35.42
N ASP A 311 -6.95 11.78 36.47
CA ASP A 311 -6.85 11.38 37.87
C ASP A 311 -8.06 10.50 38.28
N PRO A 312 -7.93 9.48 39.16
CA PRO A 312 -8.96 8.46 39.33
C PRO A 312 -9.96 8.78 40.45
N THR A 313 -11.26 8.64 40.18
CA THR A 313 -12.25 8.04 41.12
C THR A 313 -13.59 7.75 40.40
N PRO A 314 -14.42 6.79 40.87
CA PRO A 314 -15.42 6.12 40.02
C PRO A 314 -16.89 6.49 40.30
N ASP A 315 -17.70 6.55 39.24
CA ASP A 315 -19.01 5.85 39.12
C ASP A 315 -19.47 5.87 37.63
N PRO A 316 -20.61 5.27 37.20
CA PRO A 316 -20.65 4.55 35.92
C PRO A 316 -20.82 5.42 34.67
N ASP A 317 -19.98 5.10 33.68
CA ASP A 317 -20.23 5.02 32.24
C ASP A 317 -21.27 5.98 31.59
N PRO A 318 -20.77 6.95 30.82
CA PRO A 318 -21.34 7.32 29.54
C PRO A 318 -20.43 6.89 28.38
N GLU A 319 -21.07 6.45 27.27
CA GLU A 319 -20.47 5.97 26.02
C GLU A 319 -19.25 6.79 25.53
N PRO A 320 -18.27 6.16 24.84
CA PRO A 320 -17.07 6.86 24.37
C PRO A 320 -17.43 8.02 23.44
N SER A 321 -17.17 9.24 23.94
CA SER A 321 -17.48 10.48 23.24
C SER A 321 -16.62 10.62 21.98
N SER A 322 -17.22 10.39 20.81
CA SER A 322 -16.74 10.99 19.57
C SER A 322 -16.72 12.51 19.77
N THR A 323 -15.53 13.13 19.76
CA THR A 323 -15.42 14.58 19.91
C THR A 323 -15.74 15.23 18.57
N GLU A 324 -17.03 15.37 18.28
CA GLU A 324 -17.51 16.01 17.05
C GLU A 324 -16.85 17.39 16.85
N PRO A 325 -16.45 17.73 15.61
CA PRO A 325 -15.75 18.98 15.35
C PRO A 325 -16.65 20.16 15.74
N THR A 326 -16.13 21.02 16.61
CA THR A 326 -16.75 22.32 16.85
C THR A 326 -16.38 23.27 15.71
N ILE A 327 -17.33 24.02 15.17
CA ILE A 327 -17.06 25.17 14.30
C ILE A 327 -17.59 26.45 14.94
N MET A 328 -16.84 27.54 14.83
CA MET A 328 -17.15 28.83 15.44
C MET A 328 -16.62 29.99 14.59
N VAL A 329 -17.01 31.22 14.95
CA VAL A 329 -16.54 32.43 14.28
C VAL A 329 -15.39 33.06 15.07
N ALA A 330 -14.30 33.36 14.37
CA ALA A 330 -13.21 34.18 14.85
C ALA A 330 -13.22 35.56 14.16
N SER A 331 -12.54 36.55 14.75
CA SER A 331 -12.39 37.89 14.16
C SER A 331 -10.93 38.18 13.81
N SER A 332 -10.70 38.72 12.61
CA SER A 332 -9.41 39.19 12.12
C SER A 332 -9.48 40.66 11.71
N PRO A 333 -8.47 41.50 12.04
CA PRO A 333 -8.42 42.89 11.58
C PRO A 333 -8.37 43.07 10.05
N THR A 334 -7.97 42.04 9.30
CA THR A 334 -7.86 42.10 7.82
C THR A 334 -9.04 41.45 7.12
N LEU A 335 -9.53 40.31 7.63
CA LEU A 335 -10.59 39.52 6.97
C LEU A 335 -12.00 39.88 7.48
N GLY A 336 -12.13 40.38 8.71
CA GLY A 336 -13.41 40.50 9.41
C GLY A 336 -13.72 39.25 10.23
N GLU A 337 -14.99 38.89 10.31
CA GLU A 337 -15.43 37.63 10.92
C GLU A 337 -15.27 36.47 9.93
N TYR A 338 -14.71 35.34 10.37
CA TYR A 338 -14.42 34.17 9.54
C TYR A 338 -14.53 32.87 10.33
N MET A 339 -14.81 31.76 9.63
CA MET A 339 -15.03 30.45 10.25
C MET A 339 -13.72 29.75 10.65
N VAL A 340 -13.73 29.14 11.83
CA VAL A 340 -12.64 28.36 12.41
C VAL A 340 -13.17 27.10 13.10
N ASP A 341 -12.31 26.10 13.33
CA ASP A 341 -12.61 24.97 14.21
C ASP A 341 -12.61 25.37 15.71
N GLY A 342 -12.96 24.45 16.60
CA GLY A 342 -12.95 24.64 18.06
C GLY A 342 -11.57 24.94 18.67
N LYS A 343 -10.48 24.76 17.91
CA LYS A 343 -9.10 25.13 18.30
C LYS A 343 -8.70 26.50 17.74
N GLY A 344 -9.49 27.09 16.85
CA GLY A 344 -9.23 28.36 16.17
C GLY A 344 -8.44 28.24 14.86
N MET A 345 -8.33 27.03 14.30
CA MET A 345 -7.74 26.78 12.98
C MET A 345 -8.71 27.22 11.88
N THR A 346 -8.20 27.94 10.88
CA THR A 346 -8.99 28.51 9.78
C THR A 346 -9.63 27.44 8.90
N LEU A 347 -10.91 27.64 8.57
CA LEU A 347 -11.66 26.79 7.66
C LEU A 347 -11.86 27.50 6.30
N TYR A 348 -11.69 26.73 5.24
CA TYR A 348 -11.72 27.17 3.85
C TYR A 348 -12.77 26.41 3.05
N ILE A 349 -13.23 27.02 1.96
CA ILE A 349 -14.00 26.34 0.91
C ILE A 349 -13.23 26.31 -0.41
N PHE A 350 -13.52 25.29 -1.23
CA PHE A 350 -13.03 25.17 -2.59
C PHE A 350 -14.09 25.69 -3.56
N THR A 351 -13.81 26.76 -4.31
CA THR A 351 -14.81 27.34 -5.25
C THR A 351 -15.05 26.50 -6.51
N LYS A 352 -14.47 25.31 -6.59
CA LYS A 352 -14.78 24.30 -7.61
C LYS A 352 -15.69 23.19 -7.07
N ASP A 353 -15.98 23.16 -5.78
CA ASP A 353 -17.00 22.28 -5.22
C ASP A 353 -18.39 22.69 -5.69
N THR A 354 -19.35 21.80 -5.44
CA THR A 354 -20.78 22.06 -5.62
C THR A 354 -21.50 21.84 -4.28
N PRO A 355 -22.72 22.38 -4.10
CA PRO A 355 -23.49 22.19 -2.87
C PRO A 355 -23.53 20.72 -2.44
N ASP A 356 -23.10 20.45 -1.21
CA ASP A 356 -22.94 19.14 -0.59
C ASP A 356 -22.13 18.11 -1.40
N GLN A 357 -21.19 18.55 -2.24
CA GLN A 357 -20.30 17.66 -2.98
C GLN A 357 -18.90 18.25 -3.21
N SER A 358 -17.88 17.55 -2.71
CA SER A 358 -16.48 17.84 -2.99
C SER A 358 -16.06 17.39 -4.39
N ASN A 359 -15.33 18.26 -5.10
CA ASN A 359 -14.54 17.97 -6.29
C ASN A 359 -13.03 17.90 -5.97
N CYS A 360 -12.64 18.01 -4.69
CA CYS A 360 -11.26 17.88 -4.23
C CYS A 360 -10.92 16.40 -3.99
N THR A 361 -9.94 15.86 -4.73
CA THR A 361 -9.52 14.45 -4.62
C THR A 361 -7.99 14.30 -4.72
N GLY A 362 -7.45 13.19 -4.20
CA GLY A 362 -6.01 12.88 -4.25
C GLY A 362 -5.16 13.96 -3.59
N ASP A 363 -4.10 14.42 -4.28
CA ASP A 363 -3.20 15.50 -3.83
C ASP A 363 -3.93 16.78 -3.40
N CYS A 364 -5.15 17.02 -3.89
CA CYS A 364 -5.98 18.11 -3.43
C CYS A 364 -6.28 17.98 -1.93
N LEU A 365 -6.76 16.81 -1.48
CA LEU A 365 -7.09 16.54 -0.07
C LEU A 365 -5.83 16.42 0.81
N VAL A 366 -4.68 16.06 0.23
CA VAL A 366 -3.39 16.10 0.95
C VAL A 366 -3.01 17.53 1.32
N ASN A 367 -3.19 18.48 0.39
CA ASN A 367 -2.87 19.88 0.64
C ASN A 367 -3.99 20.64 1.37
N TRP A 368 -5.23 20.17 1.23
CA TRP A 368 -6.43 20.72 1.84
C TRP A 368 -7.18 19.63 2.63
N PRO A 369 -6.71 19.28 3.85
CA PRO A 369 -7.31 18.22 4.63
C PRO A 369 -8.78 18.53 4.97
N PRO A 370 -9.72 17.60 4.77
CA PRO A 370 -11.13 17.83 5.04
C PRO A 370 -11.42 17.96 6.54
N LEU A 371 -12.39 18.81 6.91
CA LEU A 371 -12.94 18.82 8.26
C LEU A 371 -13.89 17.62 8.42
N LEU A 372 -13.40 16.53 9.00
CA LEU A 372 -14.17 15.29 9.18
C LEU A 372 -15.04 15.31 10.45
N THR A 373 -16.18 14.63 10.40
CA THR A 373 -17.16 14.46 11.50
C THR A 373 -17.71 13.02 11.48
N GLN A 374 -18.20 12.50 12.59
CA GLN A 374 -18.81 11.15 12.64
C GLN A 374 -20.33 11.22 12.85
N GLY A 375 -20.79 12.22 13.59
CA GLY A 375 -22.18 12.58 13.83
C GLY A 375 -22.48 14.02 13.42
N SER A 376 -23.18 14.76 14.28
CA SER A 376 -23.51 16.17 14.06
C SER A 376 -22.40 17.07 14.60
N PRO A 377 -21.78 17.94 13.78
CA PRO A 377 -20.80 18.91 14.25
C PRO A 377 -21.36 19.85 15.31
N ILE A 378 -20.50 20.32 16.22
CA ILE A 378 -20.89 21.20 17.33
C ILE A 378 -20.80 22.67 16.88
N LEU A 379 -21.80 23.47 17.23
CA LEU A 379 -21.77 24.91 17.00
C LEU A 379 -21.17 25.62 18.21
N GLY A 380 -20.02 26.26 18.00
CA GLY A 380 -19.47 27.25 18.91
C GLY A 380 -20.03 28.66 18.61
N PRO A 381 -19.55 29.69 19.35
CA PRO A 381 -20.07 31.05 19.23
C PRO A 381 -20.01 31.62 17.80
N GLY A 382 -21.11 32.24 17.38
CA GLY A 382 -21.23 32.99 16.12
C GLY A 382 -21.61 32.16 14.88
N ALA A 383 -21.55 30.83 14.95
CA ALA A 383 -21.99 29.97 13.84
C ALA A 383 -23.52 29.76 13.83
N ASP A 384 -24.11 29.58 12.64
CA ASP A 384 -25.55 29.43 12.42
C ASP A 384 -25.95 27.95 12.28
N ASP A 385 -26.82 27.48 13.18
CA ASP A 385 -27.37 26.12 13.20
C ASP A 385 -28.13 25.75 11.93
N SER A 386 -28.75 26.73 11.25
CA SER A 386 -29.47 26.48 10.00
C SER A 386 -28.57 26.22 8.79
N LYS A 387 -27.26 26.48 8.93
CA LYS A 387 -26.27 26.37 7.86
C LYS A 387 -25.35 25.16 8.00
N ILE A 388 -25.29 24.54 9.18
CA ILE A 388 -24.39 23.40 9.43
C ILE A 388 -24.92 22.11 8.81
N GLY A 389 -24.03 21.28 8.30
CA GLY A 389 -24.38 20.00 7.70
C GLY A 389 -23.19 19.05 7.59
N SER A 390 -23.40 17.96 6.87
CA SER A 390 -22.32 17.08 6.43
C SER A 390 -22.69 16.37 5.14
N THR A 391 -21.67 16.03 4.35
CA THR A 391 -21.79 15.20 3.15
C THR A 391 -20.72 14.11 3.15
N LEU A 392 -20.74 13.24 2.15
CA LEU A 392 -19.74 12.20 1.95
C LEU A 392 -18.74 12.61 0.86
N LEU A 393 -17.45 12.39 1.13
CA LEU A 393 -16.41 12.37 0.11
C LEU A 393 -16.50 11.07 -0.73
N ALA A 394 -15.75 11.01 -1.82
CA ALA A 394 -15.77 9.88 -2.76
C ALA A 394 -15.30 8.54 -2.14
N ASP A 395 -14.56 8.59 -1.03
CA ASP A 395 -14.11 7.45 -0.23
C ASP A 395 -15.13 7.03 0.86
N GLY A 396 -16.25 7.75 0.99
CA GLY A 396 -17.26 7.51 2.02
C GLY A 396 -16.97 8.14 3.38
N THR A 397 -15.87 8.88 3.54
CA THR A 397 -15.63 9.69 4.75
C THR A 397 -16.59 10.87 4.80
N ARG A 398 -17.01 11.28 6.00
CA ARG A 398 -18.00 12.34 6.21
C ARG A 398 -17.31 13.67 6.53
N ILE A 399 -17.48 14.63 5.63
CA ILE A 399 -16.97 16.01 5.73
C ILE A 399 -18.07 16.96 6.22
N VAL A 400 -17.71 17.91 7.07
CA VAL A 400 -18.60 19.00 7.52
C VAL A 400 -18.90 19.94 6.37
N THR A 401 -20.17 20.33 6.23
CA THR A 401 -20.58 21.42 5.34
C THR A 401 -21.08 22.61 6.15
N TYR A 402 -20.88 23.82 5.63
CA TYR A 402 -21.51 25.04 6.14
C TYR A 402 -22.05 25.86 4.97
N ASN A 403 -23.33 26.21 5.03
CA ASN A 403 -24.10 26.77 3.90
C ASN A 403 -23.95 25.93 2.62
N HIS A 404 -24.04 24.59 2.77
CA HIS A 404 -23.79 23.56 1.73
C HIS A 404 -22.36 23.48 1.17
N TRP A 405 -21.39 24.26 1.66
CA TRP A 405 -20.00 24.17 1.20
C TRP A 405 -19.17 23.22 2.09
N PRO A 406 -18.46 22.23 1.52
CA PRO A 406 -17.53 21.40 2.29
C PRO A 406 -16.38 22.22 2.86
N LEU A 407 -16.02 21.95 4.12
CA LEU A 407 -14.99 22.71 4.86
C LEU A 407 -13.66 21.97 4.91
N TYR A 408 -12.57 22.70 4.69
CA TYR A 408 -11.21 22.18 4.65
C TYR A 408 -10.25 23.02 5.50
N TYR A 409 -9.19 22.37 5.98
CA TYR A 409 -7.97 23.00 6.48
C TYR A 409 -6.99 23.28 5.34
N TRP A 410 -5.90 23.99 5.64
CA TRP A 410 -4.77 24.18 4.73
C TRP A 410 -3.48 23.64 5.36
N ILE A 411 -2.74 22.80 4.65
CA ILE A 411 -1.55 22.09 5.18
C ILE A 411 -0.42 23.00 5.72
N LYS A 412 -0.41 24.30 5.37
CA LYS A 412 0.60 25.25 5.85
C LYS A 412 0.15 26.14 7.01
N ASP A 413 -1.12 26.07 7.39
CA ASP A 413 -1.60 26.74 8.60
C ASP A 413 -1.28 25.83 9.80
N THR A 414 -0.46 26.34 10.72
CA THR A 414 0.16 25.52 11.79
C THR A 414 -0.24 25.96 13.20
N LYS A 415 -0.96 27.07 13.31
CA LYS A 415 -1.48 27.62 14.57
C LYS A 415 -2.81 28.35 14.33
N PRO A 416 -3.61 28.55 15.38
CA PRO A 416 -4.86 29.29 15.30
C PRO A 416 -4.68 30.69 14.70
N GLY A 417 -5.59 31.05 13.79
CA GLY A 417 -5.56 32.32 13.04
C GLY A 417 -4.50 32.44 11.94
N ASP A 418 -3.73 31.38 11.62
CA ASP A 418 -3.03 31.31 10.33
C ASP A 418 -4.08 31.25 9.22
N THR A 419 -3.96 32.13 8.21
CA THR A 419 -4.89 32.22 7.07
C THR A 419 -4.12 32.13 5.75
N THR A 420 -3.06 31.31 5.68
CA THR A 420 -2.09 31.31 4.56
C THR A 420 -2.60 30.60 3.31
N GLY A 421 -3.75 29.94 3.40
CA GLY A 421 -4.48 29.35 2.26
C GLY A 421 -5.32 30.38 1.49
N GLN A 422 -5.53 31.58 2.05
CA GLN A 422 -6.43 32.59 1.47
C GLN A 422 -6.00 32.99 0.05
N GLY A 423 -6.90 32.78 -0.92
CA GLY A 423 -6.67 33.09 -2.33
C GLY A 423 -5.74 32.13 -3.08
N VAL A 424 -5.32 31.01 -2.48
CA VAL A 424 -4.43 30.04 -3.15
C VAL A 424 -5.07 29.51 -4.43
N GLY A 425 -4.35 29.62 -5.55
CA GLY A 425 -4.84 29.24 -6.88
C GLY A 425 -6.07 30.03 -7.37
N SER A 426 -6.44 31.12 -6.70
CA SER A 426 -7.69 31.87 -6.91
C SER A 426 -8.98 31.03 -6.78
N VAL A 427 -8.93 29.93 -6.03
CA VAL A 427 -10.04 28.98 -5.87
C VAL A 427 -10.24 28.47 -4.44
N TRP A 428 -9.44 28.97 -3.49
CA TRP A 428 -9.53 28.63 -2.07
C TRP A 428 -9.68 29.91 -1.26
N TYR A 429 -10.73 29.98 -0.44
CA TYR A 429 -11.06 31.18 0.32
C TYR A 429 -11.58 30.80 1.71
N VAL A 430 -11.27 31.65 2.69
CA VAL A 430 -11.97 31.64 3.98
C VAL A 430 -13.40 32.12 3.76
N ILE A 431 -14.32 31.63 4.61
CA ILE A 431 -15.73 32.05 4.62
C ILE A 431 -16.06 32.84 5.87
N ASP A 432 -17.02 33.76 5.76
CA ASP A 432 -17.60 34.47 6.89
C ASP A 432 -18.68 33.65 7.63
N SER A 433 -19.28 34.26 8.65
CA SER A 433 -20.39 33.67 9.42
C SER A 433 -21.63 33.39 8.56
N ASP A 434 -21.77 34.05 7.41
CA ASP A 434 -22.87 33.79 6.48
C ASP A 434 -22.62 32.59 5.56
N GLY A 435 -21.36 32.15 5.46
CA GLY A 435 -20.90 31.10 4.55
C GLY A 435 -20.48 31.64 3.18
N ASP A 436 -20.34 32.97 3.05
CA ASP A 436 -19.90 33.64 1.82
C ASP A 436 -18.38 33.81 1.82
N ILE A 437 -17.77 33.81 0.62
CA ILE A 437 -16.31 33.94 0.47
C ILE A 437 -15.82 35.34 0.81
N ILE A 438 -14.80 35.42 1.66
CA ILE A 438 -14.11 36.68 1.94
C ILE A 438 -13.10 36.92 0.81
N THR A 439 -13.30 38.01 0.06
CA THR A 439 -12.50 38.36 -1.15
C THR A 439 -11.58 39.56 -0.97
N LYS A 440 -11.39 40.02 0.28
CA LYS A 440 -10.62 41.22 0.66
C LYS A 440 -9.13 40.94 0.82
#